data_AF-A0A358TX92-F1
#
_entry.id   AF-A0A358TX92-F1
#
_cell.length_a   1.000
_cell.length_b   1.000
_cell.length_c   1.000
_cell.angle_alpha   90.00
_cell.angle_beta   90.00
_cell.angle_gamma   90.00
#
_symmetry.space_group_name_H-M   'P 1'
#
loop_
_entity.id
_entity.type
_entity.pdbx_description
1 polymer ?
#
loop_
_entity_poly.entity_id
_entity_poly.type
_entity_poly.pdbx_seq_one_letter_code
_entity_poly.pdbx_strand_id
1 'polypeptide(L)'
;MKKIMVNVLAVIFTLVMSNAVFAATPGDGSKLDKRIETLQERQQKIEETKTRNQEKQSKLATKKEEFEGFKLDLAEHRQDVLKNRENNISVVEQNNQLRLTLAQKLKELKDSGSVIPEETTAQIKAYNAQIAELANSLKDTKGQIKDIVEEYKGFIKEKDYAAMDTAFAKIVSIQTNRLEILNQINSILQKMNNLL
;
A
#
# COMPACT_ATOMS: atom_id res chain seq x y z
N MET A 1 -7.87 -17.06 -18.65
CA MET A 1 -6.47 -16.57 -18.81
C MET A 1 -5.51 -17.70 -18.53
N LYS A 2 -4.60 -17.98 -19.47
CA LYS A 2 -3.75 -19.19 -19.53
C LYS A 2 -2.72 -19.20 -18.39
N LYS A 3 -2.74 -20.24 -17.54
CA LYS A 3 -1.66 -20.56 -16.59
C LYS A 3 -0.45 -21.05 -17.38
N ILE A 4 0.66 -20.33 -17.33
CA ILE A 4 1.94 -20.79 -17.87
C ILE A 4 2.54 -21.74 -16.83
N MET A 5 2.38 -23.04 -17.05
CA MET A 5 3.14 -24.08 -16.36
C MET A 5 4.61 -23.92 -16.74
N VAL A 6 5.45 -23.53 -15.78
CA VAL A 6 6.90 -23.62 -15.91
C VAL A 6 7.28 -25.07 -15.65
N ASN A 7 7.40 -25.85 -16.73
CA ASN A 7 7.97 -27.20 -16.66
C ASN A 7 9.46 -27.07 -16.32
N VAL A 8 9.82 -27.40 -15.08
CA VAL A 8 11.21 -27.62 -14.69
C VAL A 8 11.61 -28.98 -15.26
N LEU A 9 12.32 -28.95 -16.39
CA LEU A 9 12.87 -30.13 -17.04
C LEU A 9 14.00 -30.68 -16.16
N ALA A 10 13.69 -31.68 -15.33
CA ALA A 10 14.69 -32.44 -14.60
C ALA A 10 15.45 -33.34 -15.60
N VAL A 11 16.61 -32.88 -16.05
CA VAL A 11 17.53 -33.71 -16.83
C VAL A 11 18.20 -34.69 -15.87
N ILE A 12 17.66 -35.90 -15.78
CA ILE A 12 18.32 -37.03 -15.14
C ILE A 12 19.44 -37.47 -16.08
N PHE A 13 20.69 -37.14 -15.73
CA PHE A 13 21.86 -37.71 -16.41
C PHE A 13 22.12 -39.09 -15.80
N THR A 14 21.67 -40.13 -16.48
CA THR A 14 22.08 -41.51 -16.21
C THR A 14 23.58 -41.65 -16.44
N LEU A 15 24.33 -41.90 -15.37
CA LEU A 15 25.75 -42.20 -15.43
C LEU A 15 25.93 -43.58 -16.08
N VAL A 16 26.13 -43.63 -17.39
CA VAL A 16 26.59 -44.85 -18.07
C VAL A 16 28.08 -45.00 -17.77
N MET A 17 28.42 -45.80 -16.76
CA MET A 17 29.78 -46.28 -16.53
C MET A 17 30.13 -47.31 -17.61
N SER A 18 30.55 -46.84 -18.79
CA SER A 18 31.19 -47.69 -19.78
C SER A 18 32.61 -48.03 -19.29
N ASN A 19 32.83 -49.28 -18.91
CA ASN A 19 34.16 -49.85 -18.66
C ASN A 19 35.00 -49.83 -19.94
N ALA A 20 35.73 -48.74 -20.18
CA ALA A 20 36.77 -48.70 -21.20
C ALA A 20 38.08 -49.23 -20.60
N VAL A 21 38.44 -50.46 -20.97
CA VAL A 21 39.78 -51.03 -20.75
C VAL A 21 40.76 -50.23 -21.60
N PHE A 22 41.54 -49.34 -20.99
CA PHE A 22 42.66 -48.67 -21.65
C PHE A 22 43.92 -49.52 -21.48
N ALA A 23 44.41 -50.07 -22.59
CA ALA A 23 45.74 -50.67 -22.67
C ALA A 23 46.80 -49.56 -22.50
N ALA A 24 47.56 -49.62 -21.41
CA ALA A 24 48.60 -48.66 -21.08
C ALA A 24 49.93 -49.02 -21.76
N THR A 25 50.41 -48.16 -22.66
CA THR A 25 51.84 -48.05 -22.99
C THR A 25 52.57 -47.35 -21.84
N PRO A 26 53.82 -47.74 -21.49
CA PRO A 26 54.52 -47.20 -20.34
C PRO A 26 55.07 -45.80 -20.67
N GLY A 27 54.27 -44.78 -20.41
CA GLY A 27 54.63 -43.37 -20.57
C GLY A 27 54.16 -42.54 -19.38
N ASP A 28 55.09 -42.21 -18.49
CA ASP A 28 55.08 -41.11 -17.53
C ASP A 28 53.75 -40.84 -16.77
N GLY A 29 53.46 -41.70 -15.77
CA GLY A 29 52.30 -41.60 -14.88
C GLY A 29 52.14 -40.25 -14.17
N SER A 30 53.23 -39.47 -14.03
CA SER A 30 53.21 -38.13 -13.42
C SER A 30 52.30 -37.13 -14.16
N LYS A 31 52.10 -37.32 -15.47
CA LYS A 31 51.21 -36.46 -16.29
C LYS A 31 49.75 -36.88 -16.18
N LEU A 32 49.47 -38.16 -15.94
CA LEU A 32 48.12 -38.66 -15.74
C LEU A 32 47.60 -38.25 -14.36
N ASP A 33 48.41 -38.38 -13.32
CA ASP A 33 48.04 -38.00 -11.95
C ASP A 33 47.73 -36.50 -11.83
N LYS A 34 48.58 -35.64 -12.43
CA LYS A 34 48.32 -34.19 -12.51
C LYS A 34 47.02 -33.85 -13.26
N ARG A 35 46.69 -34.60 -14.31
CA ARG A 35 45.44 -34.40 -15.06
C ARG A 35 44.23 -34.83 -14.24
N ILE A 36 44.32 -35.93 -13.49
CA ILE A 36 43.27 -36.41 -12.59
C ILE A 36 43.02 -35.36 -11.50
N GLU A 37 44.06 -34.86 -10.85
CA GLU A 37 43.98 -33.80 -9.84
C GLU A 37 43.34 -32.53 -10.40
N THR A 38 43.79 -32.06 -11.58
CA THR A 38 43.21 -30.89 -12.24
C THR A 38 41.73 -31.09 -12.61
N LEU A 39 41.33 -32.31 -12.97
CA LEU A 39 39.93 -32.64 -13.29
C LEU A 39 39.05 -32.68 -12.03
N GLN A 40 39.57 -33.21 -10.93
CA GLN A 40 38.88 -33.22 -9.63
C GLN A 40 38.67 -31.80 -9.11
N GLU A 41 39.70 -30.94 -9.17
CA GLU A 41 39.58 -29.52 -8.81
C GLU A 41 38.54 -28.78 -9.68
N ARG A 42 38.49 -29.09 -10.98
CA ARG A 42 37.50 -28.52 -11.90
C ARG A 42 36.09 -29.01 -11.57
N GLN A 43 35.90 -30.29 -11.28
CA GLN A 43 34.61 -30.83 -10.85
C GLN A 43 34.14 -30.17 -9.56
N GLN A 44 35.02 -30.01 -8.58
CA GLN A 44 34.70 -29.32 -7.33
C GLN A 44 34.28 -27.87 -7.59
N LYS A 45 35.03 -27.12 -8.42
CA LYS A 45 34.66 -25.74 -8.80
C LYS A 45 33.32 -25.65 -9.54
N ILE A 46 33.00 -26.65 -10.39
CA ILE A 46 31.73 -26.70 -11.11
C ILE A 46 30.57 -26.91 -10.13
N GLU A 47 30.70 -27.86 -9.20
CA GLU A 47 29.65 -28.11 -8.19
C GLU A 47 29.47 -26.90 -7.26
N GLU A 48 30.55 -26.29 -6.77
CA GLU A 48 30.46 -25.05 -5.97
C GLU A 48 29.74 -23.92 -6.72
N THR A 49 30.04 -23.77 -8.02
CA THR A 49 29.38 -22.77 -8.87
C THR A 49 27.91 -23.08 -9.08
N LYS A 50 27.57 -24.37 -9.25
CA LYS A 50 26.19 -24.83 -9.41
C LYS A 50 25.38 -24.58 -8.15
N THR A 51 25.90 -24.93 -6.97
CA THR A 51 25.25 -24.65 -5.68
C THR A 51 25.04 -23.15 -5.49
N ARG A 52 26.08 -22.33 -5.74
CA ARG A 52 25.97 -20.87 -5.64
C ARG A 52 24.95 -20.28 -6.61
N ASN A 53 24.84 -20.82 -7.82
CA ASN A 53 23.84 -20.38 -8.80
C ASN A 53 22.42 -20.82 -8.40
N GLN A 54 22.25 -22.02 -7.86
CA GLN A 54 20.97 -22.49 -7.32
C GLN A 54 20.52 -21.64 -6.12
N GLU A 55 21.43 -21.28 -5.21
CA GLU A 55 21.17 -20.35 -4.11
C GLU A 55 20.77 -18.96 -4.60
N LYS A 56 21.43 -18.45 -5.65
CA LYS A 56 21.06 -17.16 -6.26
C LYS A 56 19.67 -17.23 -6.90
N GLN A 57 19.37 -18.32 -7.62
CA GLN A 57 18.07 -18.52 -8.26
C GLN A 57 16.93 -18.62 -7.23
N SER A 58 17.12 -19.38 -6.15
CA SER A 58 16.15 -19.47 -5.06
C SER A 58 15.92 -18.13 -4.37
N LYS A 59 17.00 -17.38 -4.04
CA LYS A 59 16.89 -16.02 -3.49
C LYS A 59 16.20 -15.02 -4.43
N LEU A 60 16.36 -15.19 -5.74
CA LEU A 60 15.66 -14.36 -6.73
C LEU A 60 14.18 -14.73 -6.83
N ALA A 61 13.85 -16.02 -6.74
CA ALA A 61 12.48 -16.50 -6.74
C ALA A 61 11.70 -15.94 -5.52
N THR A 62 12.27 -16.04 -4.31
CA THR A 62 11.61 -15.52 -3.10
C THR A 62 11.41 -14.01 -3.17
N LYS A 63 12.44 -13.25 -3.58
CA LYS A 63 12.32 -11.79 -3.76
C LYS A 63 11.26 -11.40 -4.79
N LYS A 64 11.08 -12.22 -5.83
CA LYS A 64 10.05 -11.99 -6.83
C LYS A 64 8.66 -12.22 -6.23
N GLU A 65 8.49 -13.29 -5.47
CA GLU A 65 7.22 -13.57 -4.77
C GLU A 65 6.87 -12.47 -3.77
N GLU A 66 7.83 -12.05 -2.94
CA GLU A 66 7.68 -10.92 -1.99
C GLU A 66 7.27 -9.63 -2.71
N PHE A 67 7.91 -9.31 -3.84
CA PHE A 67 7.61 -8.11 -4.62
C PHE A 67 6.23 -8.17 -5.29
N GLU A 68 5.80 -9.33 -5.78
CA GLU A 68 4.45 -9.49 -6.32
C GLU A 68 3.38 -9.41 -5.21
N GLY A 69 3.64 -9.96 -4.03
CA GLY A 69 2.79 -9.77 -2.85
C GLY A 69 2.64 -8.30 -2.49
N PHE A 70 3.76 -7.59 -2.34
CA PHE A 70 3.76 -6.15 -2.08
C PHE A 70 2.97 -5.34 -3.12
N LYS A 71 3.02 -5.70 -4.40
CA LYS A 71 2.22 -5.02 -5.44
C LYS A 71 0.72 -5.21 -5.26
N LEU A 72 0.29 -6.39 -4.84
CA LEU A 72 -1.12 -6.67 -4.58
C LEU A 72 -1.59 -5.86 -3.38
N ASP A 73 -0.84 -5.89 -2.28
CA ASP A 73 -1.14 -5.11 -1.07
C ASP A 73 -1.19 -3.62 -1.40
N LEU A 74 -0.21 -3.12 -2.17
CA LEU A 74 -0.19 -1.74 -2.63
C LEU A 74 -1.43 -1.37 -3.47
N ALA A 75 -1.94 -2.29 -4.28
CA ALA A 75 -3.15 -2.06 -5.07
C ALA A 75 -4.39 -1.98 -4.16
N GLU A 76 -4.49 -2.86 -3.18
CA GLU A 76 -5.56 -2.87 -2.18
C GLU A 76 -5.56 -1.59 -1.35
N HIS A 77 -4.41 -1.19 -0.78
CA HIS A 77 -4.30 0.05 -0.03
C HIS A 77 -4.70 1.28 -0.86
N ARG A 78 -4.31 1.33 -2.13
CA ARG A 78 -4.71 2.43 -3.03
C ARG A 78 -6.22 2.46 -3.21
N GLN A 79 -6.85 1.30 -3.37
CA GLN A 79 -8.29 1.20 -3.51
C GLN A 79 -9.00 1.69 -2.24
N ASP A 80 -8.52 1.31 -1.06
CA ASP A 80 -9.09 1.76 0.22
C ASP A 80 -8.98 3.28 0.41
N VAL A 81 -7.82 3.85 0.11
CA VAL A 81 -7.59 5.30 0.18
C VAL A 81 -8.51 6.05 -0.78
N LEU A 82 -8.73 5.51 -1.98
CA LEU A 82 -9.64 6.11 -2.98
C LEU A 82 -11.10 6.02 -2.53
N LYS A 83 -11.55 4.85 -2.06
CA LYS A 83 -12.91 4.64 -1.55
C LYS A 83 -13.20 5.57 -0.37
N ASN A 84 -12.28 5.67 0.58
CA ASN A 84 -12.44 6.56 1.73
C ASN A 84 -12.46 8.04 1.31
N ARG A 85 -11.64 8.42 0.31
CA ARG A 85 -11.69 9.76 -0.26
C ARG A 85 -13.04 10.05 -0.89
N GLU A 86 -13.60 9.12 -1.65
CA GLU A 86 -14.92 9.25 -2.27
C GLU A 86 -16.03 9.43 -1.23
N ASN A 87 -16.03 8.61 -0.17
CA ASN A 87 -16.94 8.75 0.96
C ASN A 87 -16.85 10.14 1.60
N ASN A 88 -15.62 10.62 1.84
CA ASN A 88 -15.40 11.97 2.37
C ASN A 88 -15.96 13.06 1.45
N ILE A 89 -15.77 12.94 0.13
CA ILE A 89 -16.32 13.90 -0.85
C ILE A 89 -17.85 13.91 -0.82
N SER A 90 -18.47 12.73 -0.80
CA SER A 90 -19.92 12.61 -0.76
C SER A 90 -20.52 13.28 0.48
N VAL A 91 -19.93 13.11 1.67
CA VAL A 91 -20.42 13.78 2.88
C VAL A 91 -20.14 15.29 2.86
N VAL A 92 -19.04 15.74 2.26
CA VAL A 92 -18.80 17.17 2.01
C VAL A 92 -19.90 17.78 1.15
N GLU A 93 -20.32 17.08 0.09
CA GLU A 93 -21.42 17.54 -0.76
C GLU A 93 -22.74 17.64 0.03
N GLN A 94 -23.06 16.64 0.84
CA GLN A 94 -24.23 16.68 1.73
C GLN A 94 -24.17 17.86 2.71
N ASN A 95 -23.01 18.11 3.33
CA ASN A 95 -22.79 19.25 4.20
C ASN A 95 -23.01 20.59 3.48
N ASN A 96 -22.57 20.70 2.22
CA ASN A 96 -22.79 21.89 1.41
C ASN A 96 -24.28 22.09 1.11
N GLN A 97 -25.02 21.03 0.78
CA GLN A 97 -26.46 21.11 0.57
C GLN A 97 -27.19 21.57 1.83
N LEU A 98 -26.86 21.01 2.99
CA LEU A 98 -27.47 21.42 4.27
C LEU A 98 -27.18 22.90 4.61
N ARG A 99 -25.98 23.40 4.28
CA ARG A 99 -25.64 24.83 4.45
C ARG A 99 -26.45 25.72 3.51
N LEU A 100 -26.65 25.29 2.26
CA LEU A 100 -27.48 26.02 1.30
C LEU A 100 -28.94 26.06 1.76
N THR A 101 -29.50 24.94 2.20
CA THR A 101 -30.85 24.87 2.77
C THR A 101 -30.99 25.81 3.97
N LEU A 102 -30.02 25.80 4.89
CA LEU A 102 -30.02 26.68 6.06
C LEU A 102 -30.00 28.16 5.66
N ALA A 103 -29.13 28.53 4.71
CA ALA A 103 -29.04 29.89 4.20
C ALA A 103 -30.34 30.35 3.53
N GLN A 104 -31.00 29.44 2.78
CA GLN A 104 -32.29 29.71 2.16
C GLN A 104 -33.39 29.94 3.21
N LYS A 105 -33.52 29.06 4.21
CA LYS A 105 -34.49 29.23 5.31
C LYS A 105 -34.30 30.55 6.07
N LEU A 106 -33.05 30.89 6.39
CA LEU A 106 -32.74 32.17 7.04
C LEU A 106 -33.14 33.37 6.18
N LYS A 107 -32.95 33.28 4.85
CA LYS A 107 -33.37 34.31 3.92
C LYS A 107 -34.90 34.44 3.87
N GLU A 108 -35.63 33.34 3.78
CA GLU A 108 -37.10 33.34 3.76
C GLU A 108 -37.71 33.90 5.06
N LEU A 109 -37.11 33.58 6.21
CA LEU A 109 -37.50 34.18 7.50
C LEU A 109 -37.26 35.70 7.53
N LYS A 110 -36.13 36.15 6.98
CA LYS A 110 -35.83 37.58 6.86
C LYS A 110 -36.79 38.30 5.92
N ASP A 111 -37.08 37.70 4.76
CA ASP A 111 -37.94 38.29 3.73
C ASP A 111 -39.41 38.33 4.17
N SER A 112 -39.85 37.38 5.02
CA SER A 112 -41.19 37.38 5.63
C SER A 112 -41.34 38.32 6.83
N GLY A 113 -40.24 38.93 7.31
CA GLY A 113 -40.25 39.75 8.53
C GLY A 113 -40.44 38.95 9.82
N SER A 114 -40.27 37.62 9.76
CA SER A 114 -40.41 36.74 10.91
C SER A 114 -39.26 36.97 11.91
N VAL A 115 -39.59 37.09 13.19
CA VAL A 115 -38.60 37.23 14.26
C VAL A 115 -38.20 35.84 14.76
N ILE A 116 -36.92 35.52 14.65
CA ILE A 116 -36.36 34.29 15.22
C ILE A 116 -36.26 34.47 16.74
N PRO A 117 -36.78 33.54 17.56
CA PRO A 117 -36.63 33.60 19.01
C PRO A 117 -35.16 33.74 19.44
N GLU A 118 -34.92 34.47 20.53
CA GLU A 118 -33.56 34.67 21.05
C GLU A 118 -32.90 33.34 21.43
N GLU A 119 -33.68 32.40 21.99
CA GLU A 119 -33.22 31.06 22.31
C GLU A 119 -32.74 30.30 21.06
N THR A 120 -33.53 30.31 19.97
CA THR A 120 -33.16 29.71 18.68
C THR A 120 -31.88 30.35 18.12
N THR A 121 -31.76 31.68 18.23
CA THR A 121 -30.57 32.41 17.80
C THR A 121 -29.33 31.99 18.60
N ALA A 122 -29.47 31.84 19.91
CA ALA A 122 -28.39 31.38 20.79
C ALA A 122 -27.95 29.95 20.46
N GLN A 123 -28.91 29.04 20.22
CA GLN A 123 -28.62 27.66 19.82
C GLN A 123 -27.88 27.59 18.47
N ILE A 124 -28.32 28.37 17.47
CA ILE A 124 -27.65 28.47 16.16
C ILE A 124 -26.22 28.98 16.31
N LYS A 125 -25.98 29.99 17.17
CA LYS A 125 -24.62 30.49 17.46
C LYS A 125 -23.74 29.41 18.11
N ALA A 126 -24.28 28.65 19.07
CA ALA A 126 -23.54 27.56 19.72
C ALA A 126 -23.18 26.45 18.72
N TYR A 127 -24.11 26.06 17.84
CA TYR A 127 -23.83 25.10 16.77
C TYR A 127 -22.79 25.60 15.77
N ASN A 128 -22.81 26.89 15.41
CA ASN A 128 -21.77 27.48 14.57
C ASN A 128 -20.38 27.41 15.21
N ALA A 129 -20.28 27.63 16.53
CA ALA A 129 -19.02 27.48 17.26
C ALA A 129 -18.49 26.04 17.20
N GLN A 130 -19.35 25.05 17.45
CA GLN A 130 -18.98 23.63 17.33
C GLN A 130 -18.52 23.27 15.90
N ILE A 131 -19.23 23.75 14.88
CA ILE A 131 -18.82 23.55 13.47
C ILE A 131 -17.45 24.18 13.20
N ALA A 132 -17.14 25.34 13.79
CA ALA A 132 -15.84 25.99 13.60
C ALA A 132 -14.69 25.17 14.20
N GLU A 133 -14.88 24.58 15.38
CA GLU A 133 -13.91 23.68 16.02
C GLU A 133 -13.68 22.42 15.18
N LEU A 134 -14.75 21.78 14.70
CA LEU A 134 -14.68 20.63 13.81
C LEU A 134 -14.01 20.98 12.47
N ALA A 135 -14.28 22.16 11.92
CA ALA A 135 -13.65 22.63 10.69
C ALA A 135 -12.13 22.84 10.85
N ASN A 136 -11.66 23.25 12.03
CA ASN A 136 -10.23 23.32 12.32
C ASN A 136 -9.61 21.93 12.38
N SER A 137 -10.27 20.98 13.05
CA SER A 137 -9.84 19.56 13.06
C SER A 137 -9.73 18.98 11.63
N LEU A 138 -10.66 19.33 10.74
CA LEU A 138 -10.58 18.94 9.33
C LEU A 138 -9.39 19.55 8.57
N LYS A 139 -8.88 20.73 8.97
CA LYS A 139 -7.68 21.31 8.34
C LYS A 139 -6.44 20.53 8.75
N ASP A 140 -6.37 20.13 10.02
CA ASP A 140 -5.22 19.40 10.55
C ASP A 140 -5.06 18.04 9.88
N THR A 141 -6.16 17.32 9.63
CA THR A 141 -6.11 16.04 8.87
C THR A 141 -5.48 16.17 7.48
N LYS A 142 -5.66 17.32 6.81
CA LYS A 142 -5.04 17.58 5.50
C LYS A 142 -3.53 17.77 5.63
N GLY A 143 -3.07 18.44 6.69
CA GLY A 143 -1.65 18.58 7.00
C GLY A 143 -1.00 17.22 7.25
N GLN A 144 -1.61 16.41 8.11
CA GLN A 144 -1.11 15.06 8.45
C GLN A 144 -0.96 14.16 7.21
N ILE A 145 -1.96 14.13 6.32
CA ILE A 145 -1.87 13.33 5.08
C ILE A 145 -0.73 13.84 4.19
N LYS A 146 -0.55 15.17 4.10
CA LYS A 146 0.54 15.76 3.30
C LYS A 146 1.91 15.32 3.85
N ASP A 147 2.10 15.37 5.16
CA ASP A 147 3.36 15.00 5.80
C ASP A 147 3.67 13.52 5.57
N ILE A 148 2.68 12.62 5.72
CA ILE A 148 2.84 11.19 5.44
C ILE A 148 3.20 10.95 3.96
N VAL A 149 2.59 11.68 3.03
CA VAL A 149 2.90 11.55 1.60
C VAL A 149 4.33 11.99 1.28
N GLU A 150 4.87 12.99 1.97
CA GLU A 150 6.27 13.39 1.82
C GLU A 150 7.22 12.34 2.41
N GLU A 151 6.93 11.79 3.59
CA GLU A 151 7.68 10.68 4.20
C GLU A 151 7.68 9.43 3.29
N TYR A 152 6.52 9.10 2.70
CA TYR A 152 6.35 7.95 1.82
C TYR A 152 7.32 7.98 0.62
N LYS A 153 7.66 9.16 0.10
CA LYS A 153 8.65 9.29 -0.99
C LYS A 153 10.04 8.84 -0.55
N GLY A 154 10.39 9.02 0.72
CA GLY A 154 11.62 8.50 1.32
C GLY A 154 11.62 6.98 1.36
N PHE A 155 10.54 6.38 1.88
CA PHE A 155 10.39 4.93 1.98
C PHE A 155 10.53 4.24 0.62
N ILE A 156 9.98 4.82 -0.46
CA ILE A 156 10.14 4.30 -1.83
C ILE A 156 11.63 4.20 -2.22
N LYS A 157 12.43 5.22 -1.92
CA LYS A 157 13.86 5.24 -2.27
C LYS A 157 14.64 4.19 -1.50
N GLU A 158 14.28 4.00 -0.23
CA GLU A 158 14.88 3.03 0.68
C GLU A 158 14.38 1.60 0.44
N LYS A 159 13.29 1.45 -0.34
CA LYS A 159 12.56 0.18 -0.56
C LYS A 159 12.05 -0.41 0.77
N ASP A 160 11.69 0.45 1.71
CA ASP A 160 11.10 0.05 2.98
C ASP A 160 9.61 -0.22 2.79
N TYR A 161 9.29 -1.45 2.43
CA TYR A 161 7.91 -1.88 2.17
C TYR A 161 7.05 -1.86 3.43
N ALA A 162 7.62 -2.10 4.60
CA ALA A 162 6.90 -2.09 5.87
C ALA A 162 6.51 -0.66 6.28
N ALA A 163 7.41 0.31 6.08
CA ALA A 163 7.10 1.72 6.29
C ALA A 163 6.05 2.24 5.28
N MET A 164 6.11 1.76 4.02
CA MET A 164 5.09 2.08 3.02
C MET A 164 3.69 1.58 3.41
N ASP A 165 3.58 0.33 3.87
CA ASP A 165 2.32 -0.24 4.39
C ASP A 165 1.79 0.56 5.58
N THR A 166 2.66 0.84 6.56
CA THR A 166 2.31 1.67 7.73
C THR A 166 1.81 3.06 7.33
N ALA A 167 2.39 3.68 6.31
CA ALA A 167 1.96 4.98 5.81
C ALA A 167 0.54 4.92 5.21
N PHE A 168 0.20 3.86 4.47
CA PHE A 168 -1.16 3.67 3.96
C PHE A 168 -2.17 3.48 5.09
N ALA A 169 -1.85 2.64 6.08
CA ALA A 169 -2.71 2.45 7.25
C ALA A 169 -2.99 3.76 8.00
N LYS A 170 -1.96 4.61 8.16
CA LYS A 170 -2.11 5.95 8.74
C LYS A 170 -3.03 6.85 7.91
N ILE A 171 -2.86 6.89 6.58
CA ILE A 171 -3.72 7.68 5.69
C ILE A 171 -5.18 7.22 5.81
N VAL A 172 -5.42 5.91 5.79
CA VAL A 172 -6.76 5.33 5.95
C VAL A 172 -7.37 5.75 7.28
N SER A 173 -6.63 5.63 8.39
CA SER A 173 -7.08 6.06 9.71
C SER A 173 -7.46 7.55 9.75
N ILE A 174 -6.64 8.41 9.16
CA ILE A 174 -6.93 9.86 9.09
C ILE A 174 -8.17 10.13 8.25
N GLN A 175 -8.35 9.44 7.12
CA GLN A 175 -9.55 9.59 6.28
C GLN A 175 -10.81 9.08 6.95
N THR A 176 -10.73 8.05 7.78
CA THR A 176 -11.86 7.56 8.60
C THR A 176 -12.23 8.59 9.68
N ASN A 177 -11.24 9.13 10.40
CA ASN A 177 -11.49 10.23 11.36
C ASN A 177 -12.08 11.46 10.66
N ARG A 178 -11.60 11.81 9.47
CA ARG A 178 -12.15 12.89 8.66
C ARG A 178 -13.63 12.65 8.33
N LEU A 179 -13.99 11.43 7.97
CA LEU A 179 -15.38 11.05 7.68
C LEU A 179 -16.27 11.20 8.92
N GLU A 180 -15.79 10.79 10.09
CA GLU A 180 -16.49 10.97 11.36
C GLU A 180 -16.77 12.45 11.65
N ILE A 181 -15.75 13.31 11.55
CA ILE A 181 -15.90 14.75 11.74
C ILE A 181 -16.91 15.35 10.75
N LEU A 182 -16.87 14.92 9.48
CA LEU A 182 -17.83 15.38 8.47
C LEU A 182 -19.27 14.96 8.80
N ASN A 183 -19.47 13.76 9.33
CA ASN A 183 -20.78 13.29 9.78
C ASN A 183 -21.28 14.04 11.02
N GLN A 184 -20.39 14.40 11.95
CA GLN A 184 -20.74 15.26 13.08
C GLN A 184 -21.21 16.64 12.60
N ILE A 185 -20.50 17.25 11.65
CA ILE A 185 -20.92 18.52 11.03
C ILE A 185 -22.31 18.36 10.37
N ASN A 186 -22.54 17.25 9.66
CA ASN A 186 -23.83 16.96 9.02
C ASN A 186 -24.96 16.94 10.06
N SER A 187 -24.77 16.20 11.16
CA SER A 187 -25.74 16.11 12.25
C SER A 187 -26.04 17.49 12.87
N ILE A 188 -25.01 18.33 13.08
CA ILE A 188 -25.19 19.68 13.59
C ILE A 188 -25.97 20.55 12.60
N LEU A 189 -25.64 20.50 11.31
CA LEU A 189 -26.35 21.24 10.28
C LEU A 189 -27.81 20.80 10.13
N GLN A 190 -28.11 19.51 10.29
CA GLN A 190 -29.49 19.02 10.35
C GLN A 190 -30.24 19.58 11.55
N LYS A 191 -29.64 19.57 12.75
CA LYS A 191 -30.23 20.20 13.95
C LYS A 191 -30.51 21.68 13.72
N MET A 192 -29.57 22.42 13.13
CA MET A 192 -29.77 23.83 12.78
C MET A 192 -30.92 24.02 11.78
N ASN A 193 -31.02 23.18 10.76
CA ASN A 193 -32.12 23.22 9.81
C ASN A 193 -33.48 22.91 10.45
N ASN A 194 -33.54 22.08 11.49
CA ASN A 194 -34.79 21.76 12.19
C ASN A 194 -35.23 22.85 13.17
N LEU A 195 -34.33 23.79 13.51
CA LEU A 195 -34.64 24.94 14.37
C LEU A 195 -35.30 26.10 13.61
N LEU A 196 -35.26 26.09 12.27
CA LEU A 196 -35.78 27.12 11.37
C LEU A 196 -36.93 26.58 10.52
#